data_AF-A0A380P318-F1
#
_entry.id   AF-A0A380P318-F1
#
_cell.length_a   1.000
_cell.length_b   1.000
_cell.length_c   1.000
_cell.angle_alpha   90.00
_cell.angle_beta   90.00
_cell.angle_gamma   90.00
#
_symmetry.space_group_name_H-M   'P 1'
#
loop_
_entity.id
_entity.type
_entity.pdbx_description
1 polymer ?
#
loop_
_entity_poly.entity_id
_entity_poly.type
_entity_poly.pdbx_seq_one_letter_code
_entity_poly.pdbx_strand_id
1 'polypeptide(L)'
;MSQSGGASVHPTQTQAASVVTPNVKQQLGANNLQFNGSGAYVINNNQNDLNANVTVAPYVQLAQLDQKGRPGVANAYLNNTSREYRKREHTGNDKRSIQLVGIKCG
;
A
#
# COMPACT_ATOMS: atom_id res chain seq x y z
N MET A 1 30.13 11.90 -16.10
CA MET A 1 29.17 10.86 -16.52
C MET A 1 27.78 11.45 -16.40
N SER A 2 27.29 12.05 -17.49
CA SER A 2 25.94 12.63 -17.54
C SER A 2 24.94 11.51 -17.79
N GLN A 3 23.99 11.30 -16.87
CA GLN A 3 22.87 10.41 -17.13
C GLN A 3 21.94 11.06 -18.15
N SER A 4 21.87 10.43 -19.31
CA SER A 4 20.94 10.70 -20.40
C SER A 4 19.53 10.22 -20.02
N GLY A 5 18.58 11.17 -19.96
CA GLY A 5 17.21 11.04 -20.47
C GLY A 5 16.36 9.79 -20.14
N GLY A 6 16.42 9.25 -18.93
CA GLY A 6 15.44 8.25 -18.47
C GLY A 6 14.19 8.91 -17.90
N ALA A 7 12.99 8.43 -18.25
CA ALA A 7 11.76 8.84 -17.58
C ALA A 7 11.94 8.69 -16.06
N SER A 8 11.49 9.68 -15.28
CA SER A 8 11.48 9.59 -13.82
C SER A 8 10.84 8.25 -13.41
N VAL A 9 11.55 7.45 -12.63
CA VAL A 9 11.08 6.12 -12.15
C VAL A 9 9.83 6.25 -11.28
N HIS A 10 9.51 7.49 -10.87
CA HIS A 10 8.33 7.86 -10.11
C HIS A 10 7.41 8.76 -10.93
N PRO A 11 6.08 8.64 -10.75
CA PRO A 11 5.12 9.50 -11.43
C PRO A 11 5.34 10.98 -11.07
N THR A 12 5.13 11.85 -12.05
CA THR A 12 5.06 13.30 -11.82
C THR A 12 3.89 13.65 -10.90
N GLN A 13 3.90 14.85 -10.30
CA GLN A 13 2.80 15.30 -9.46
C GLN A 13 1.45 15.26 -10.20
N THR A 14 1.40 15.65 -11.47
CA THR A 14 0.16 15.62 -12.27
C THR A 14 -0.34 14.18 -12.48
N GLN A 15 0.57 13.24 -12.75
CA GLN A 15 0.22 11.83 -12.89
C GLN A 15 -0.27 11.23 -11.56
N ALA A 16 0.42 11.52 -10.45
CA ALA A 16 -0.01 11.10 -9.12
C ALA A 16 -1.36 11.73 -8.72
N ALA A 17 -1.59 13.00 -9.10
CA ALA A 17 -2.83 13.72 -8.81
C ALA A 17 -4.03 13.20 -9.60
N SER A 18 -3.82 12.53 -10.74
CA SER A 18 -4.90 12.04 -11.61
C SER A 18 -5.88 11.10 -10.90
N VAL A 19 -5.40 10.35 -9.90
CA VAL A 19 -6.23 9.43 -9.10
C VAL A 19 -6.79 10.07 -7.82
N VAL A 20 -6.32 11.27 -7.44
CA VAL A 20 -6.76 11.99 -6.23
C VAL A 20 -8.03 12.81 -6.52
N THR A 21 -9.07 12.09 -6.90
CA THR A 21 -10.40 12.67 -7.19
C THR A 21 -11.09 13.18 -5.91
N PRO A 22 -12.15 14.01 -6.01
CA PRO A 22 -12.90 14.47 -4.84
C PRO A 22 -13.43 13.33 -3.96
N ASN A 23 -13.93 12.25 -4.57
CA ASN A 23 -14.40 11.06 -3.84
C ASN A 23 -13.26 10.38 -3.07
N VAL A 24 -12.07 10.25 -3.67
CA VAL A 24 -10.89 9.71 -2.98
C VAL A 24 -10.48 10.61 -1.81
N LYS A 25 -10.46 11.93 -1.99
CA LYS A 25 -10.17 12.87 -0.88
C LYS A 25 -11.18 12.75 0.26
N GLN A 26 -12.46 12.59 -0.07
CA GLN A 26 -13.51 12.40 0.93
C GLN A 26 -13.33 11.09 1.70
N GLN A 27 -13.03 9.99 1.01
CA GLN A 27 -12.79 8.69 1.63
C GLN A 27 -11.53 8.66 2.51
N LEU A 28 -10.49 9.41 2.13
CA LEU A 28 -9.28 9.55 2.95
C LEU A 28 -9.54 10.29 4.26
N GLY A 29 -10.56 11.16 4.31
CA GLY A 29 -10.87 11.96 5.51
C GLY A 29 -9.68 12.79 6.03
N ALA A 30 -8.71 13.10 5.16
CA ALA A 30 -7.44 13.70 5.55
C ALA A 30 -7.53 15.21 5.65
N ASN A 31 -6.98 15.79 6.71
CA ASN A 31 -6.89 17.23 6.91
C ASN A 31 -5.77 17.86 6.07
N ASN A 32 -4.73 17.07 5.77
CA ASN A 32 -3.63 17.48 4.89
C ASN A 32 -3.25 16.34 3.95
N LEU A 33 -2.97 16.69 2.70
CA LEU A 33 -2.52 15.77 1.64
C LEU A 33 -1.44 16.47 0.80
N GLN A 34 -0.18 16.16 1.06
CA GLN A 34 0.97 16.84 0.45
C GLN A 34 1.74 15.90 -0.47
N PHE A 35 1.98 16.30 -1.72
CA PHE A 35 2.85 15.54 -2.63
C PHE A 35 4.30 15.56 -2.12
N ASN A 36 4.96 14.40 -2.07
CA ASN A 36 6.28 14.25 -1.46
C ASN A 36 7.46 14.53 -2.42
N GLY A 37 7.19 14.90 -3.67
CA GLY A 37 8.22 15.10 -4.70
C GLY A 37 8.70 13.83 -5.40
N SER A 38 8.30 12.65 -4.90
CA SER A 38 8.80 11.33 -5.33
C SER A 38 7.67 10.35 -5.66
N GLY A 39 6.53 10.87 -6.13
CA GLY A 39 5.42 10.07 -6.66
C GLY A 39 4.36 9.63 -5.66
N ALA A 40 4.41 10.08 -4.41
CA ALA A 40 3.44 9.72 -3.37
C ALA A 40 2.94 10.96 -2.60
N TYR A 41 1.95 10.75 -1.73
CA TYR A 41 1.40 11.78 -0.85
C TYR A 41 1.65 11.47 0.62
N VAL A 42 2.09 12.47 1.37
CA VAL A 42 2.10 12.48 2.83
C VAL A 42 0.71 12.89 3.31
N ILE A 43 0.10 12.05 4.14
CA ILE A 43 -1.25 12.23 4.69
C ILE A 43 -1.13 12.72 6.13
N ASN A 44 -2.00 13.65 6.54
CA ASN A 44 -2.14 14.10 7.93
C ASN A 44 -0.79 14.48 8.58
N ASN A 45 0.07 15.21 7.85
CA ASN A 45 1.39 15.63 8.34
C ASN A 45 2.28 14.47 8.80
N ASN A 46 2.14 13.30 8.15
CA ASN A 46 2.85 12.08 8.50
C ASN A 46 2.49 11.55 9.91
N GLN A 47 1.24 11.78 10.35
CA GLN A 47 0.71 11.30 11.63
C GLN A 47 -0.47 10.36 11.38
N ASN A 48 -0.56 9.31 12.20
CA ASN A 48 -1.70 8.39 12.24
C ASN A 48 -2.16 8.22 13.69
N ASP A 49 -3.36 7.67 13.85
CA ASP A 49 -4.01 7.40 15.14
C ASP A 49 -3.82 5.94 15.61
N LEU A 50 -2.90 5.19 14.99
CA LEU A 50 -2.64 3.81 15.39
C LEU A 50 -1.95 3.78 16.76
N ASN A 51 -2.56 3.11 17.73
CA ASN A 51 -1.93 2.82 19.00
C ASN A 51 -1.04 1.57 18.89
N ALA A 52 0.28 1.78 18.79
CA ALA A 52 1.26 0.69 18.79
C ALA A 52 1.68 0.22 20.20
N ASN A 53 1.26 0.89 21.26
CA ASN A 53 1.54 0.50 22.65
C ASN A 53 0.51 -0.53 23.13
N VAL A 54 0.69 -1.78 22.71
CA VAL A 54 -0.23 -2.89 22.96
C VAL A 54 0.52 -4.14 23.42
N THR A 55 -0.12 -4.96 24.24
CA THR A 55 0.41 -6.24 24.75
C THR A 55 -0.22 -7.45 24.04
N VAL A 56 -0.42 -7.34 22.73
CA VAL A 56 -1.00 -8.40 21.90
C VAL A 56 0.09 -9.20 21.18
N ALA A 57 -0.19 -10.49 20.92
CA ALA A 57 0.65 -11.28 20.04
C ALA A 57 0.62 -10.72 18.60
N PRO A 58 1.68 -10.88 17.80
CA PRO A 58 1.68 -10.49 16.38
C PRO A 58 0.55 -11.16 15.61
N TYR A 59 -0.11 -10.40 14.75
CA TYR A 59 -1.27 -10.88 14.00
C TYR A 59 -1.42 -10.14 12.68
N VAL A 60 -2.22 -10.73 11.79
CA VAL A 60 -2.75 -10.11 10.58
C VAL A 60 -4.26 -10.35 10.56
N GLN A 61 -5.04 -9.30 10.36
CA GLN A 61 -6.49 -9.35 10.22
C GLN A 61 -6.89 -8.69 8.89
N LEU A 62 -7.61 -9.45 8.08
CA LEU A 62 -8.11 -8.99 6.78
C LEU A 62 -9.61 -8.70 6.88
N ALA A 63 -10.05 -7.58 6.29
CA ALA A 63 -11.46 -7.36 6.04
C ALA A 63 -12.02 -8.44 5.10
N GLN A 64 -13.32 -8.71 5.22
CA GLN A 64 -14.01 -9.54 4.25
C GLN A 64 -13.91 -8.91 2.84
N LEU A 65 -13.79 -9.76 1.83
CA LEU A 65 -13.89 -9.30 0.45
C LEU A 65 -15.28 -8.70 0.22
N ASP A 66 -15.35 -7.65 -0.58
CA ASP A 66 -16.64 -7.12 -0.98
C ASP A 66 -17.38 -8.07 -1.95
N GLN A 67 -18.60 -7.71 -2.34
CA GLN A 67 -19.42 -8.51 -3.26
C GLN A 67 -18.75 -8.78 -4.63
N LYS A 68 -17.73 -7.99 -4.99
CA LYS A 68 -16.95 -8.14 -6.23
C LYS A 68 -15.65 -8.89 -6.01
N GLY A 69 -15.39 -9.40 -4.80
CA GLY A 69 -14.15 -10.10 -4.46
C GLY A 69 -12.95 -9.15 -4.24
N ARG A 70 -13.18 -7.85 -4.03
CA ARG A 70 -12.11 -6.87 -3.86
C ARG A 70 -11.66 -6.82 -2.39
N PRO A 71 -10.34 -6.71 -2.13
CA PRO A 71 -9.82 -6.56 -0.78
C PRO A 71 -10.17 -5.20 -0.18
N GLY A 72 -10.35 -5.17 1.15
CA GLY A 72 -10.57 -3.96 1.95
C GLY A 72 -9.41 -3.65 2.90
N VAL A 73 -9.74 -3.13 4.08
CA VAL A 73 -8.77 -2.80 5.13
C VAL A 73 -8.03 -4.06 5.61
N ALA A 74 -6.72 -3.94 5.84
CA ALA A 74 -5.90 -4.97 6.47
C ALA A 74 -5.14 -4.36 7.66
N ASN A 75 -5.33 -4.92 8.85
CA ASN A 75 -4.66 -4.50 10.08
C ASN A 75 -3.65 -5.56 10.50
N ALA A 76 -2.54 -5.14 11.11
CA ALA A 76 -1.54 -6.06 11.63
C ALA A 76 -0.78 -5.45 12.80
N TYR A 77 -0.35 -6.31 13.72
CA TYR A 77 0.71 -6.00 14.67
C TYR A 77 1.93 -6.84 14.30
N LEU A 78 3.03 -6.18 13.93
CA LEU A 78 4.21 -6.82 13.38
C LEU A 78 5.39 -6.62 14.33
N ASN A 79 6.16 -7.69 14.55
CA ASN A 79 7.44 -7.63 15.26
C ASN A 79 8.45 -8.60 14.61
N ASN A 80 9.55 -8.90 15.30
CA ASN A 80 10.58 -9.79 14.73
C ASN A 80 10.10 -11.22 14.47
N THR A 81 9.10 -11.72 15.21
CA THR A 81 8.60 -13.09 15.02
C THR A 81 7.68 -13.22 13.80
N SER A 82 7.13 -12.12 13.30
CA SER A 82 6.30 -12.10 12.07
C SER A 82 7.11 -11.84 10.80
N ARG A 83 8.44 -11.73 10.88
CA ARG A 83 9.31 -11.50 9.72
C ARG A 83 9.58 -12.80 8.97
N GLU A 84 9.42 -12.79 7.65
CA GLU A 84 9.89 -13.87 6.77
C GLU A 84 11.22 -13.45 6.13
N TYR A 85 12.27 -14.19 6.43
CA TYR A 85 13.64 -13.91 5.97
C TYR A 85 14.04 -14.74 4.75
N ARG A 86 13.31 -15.82 4.46
CA ARG A 86 13.60 -16.68 3.32
C ARG A 86 13.07 -16.06 2.04
N LYS A 87 13.69 -16.41 0.91
CA LYS A 87 13.17 -16.08 -0.42
C LYS A 87 11.80 -16.71 -0.62
N ARG A 88 10.95 -16.08 -1.43
CA ARG A 88 9.59 -16.58 -1.69
C ARG A 88 9.61 -18.00 -2.25
N GLU A 89 10.60 -18.33 -3.10
CA GLU A 89 10.80 -19.68 -3.65
C GLU A 89 10.94 -20.79 -2.59
N HIS A 90 11.37 -20.42 -1.39
CA HIS A 90 11.66 -21.35 -0.28
C HIS A 90 10.60 -21.31 0.82
N THR A 91 9.53 -20.51 0.65
CA THR A 91 8.42 -20.42 1.62
C THR A 91 7.15 -21.08 1.12
N GLY A 92 7.12 -21.56 -0.14
CA GLY A 92 5.92 -22.11 -0.78
C GLY A 92 4.87 -21.05 -1.14
N ASN A 93 5.24 -19.77 -1.06
CA ASN A 93 4.38 -18.63 -1.39
C ASN A 93 4.72 -18.01 -2.76
N ASP A 94 5.62 -18.63 -3.52
CA ASP A 94 6.07 -18.19 -4.85
C ASP A 94 5.15 -18.63 -6.01
N LYS A 95 4.41 -19.74 -5.86
CA LYS A 95 3.65 -20.38 -6.96
C LYS A 95 2.13 -20.23 -6.88
N ARG A 96 1.61 -19.25 -6.14
CA ARG A 96 0.16 -19.02 -6.11
C ARG A 96 -0.24 -18.28 -7.38
N SER A 97 -1.02 -18.94 -8.24
CA SER A 97 -1.82 -18.27 -9.27
C SER A 97 -2.89 -17.45 -8.55
N ILE A 98 -2.55 -16.21 -8.19
CA ILE A 98 -3.48 -15.30 -7.51
C ILE A 98 -4.29 -14.60 -8.60
N GLN A 99 -5.56 -14.99 -8.74
CA GLN A 99 -6.49 -14.28 -9.60
C GLN A 99 -7.08 -13.10 -8.83
N LEU A 100 -6.40 -11.94 -8.90
CA LEU A 100 -6.95 -10.69 -8.38
C LEU A 100 -8.01 -10.16 -9.35
N VAL A 101 -9.12 -9.72 -8.79
CA VAL A 101 -10.21 -9.11 -9.56
C VAL A 101 -9.69 -7.90 -10.31
N GLY A 102 -9.94 -7.84 -11.62
CA GLY A 102 -9.53 -6.74 -12.48
C GLY A 102 -8.17 -6.91 -13.15
N ILE A 103 -7.39 -7.94 -12.82
CA ILE A 103 -6.14 -8.26 -13.54
C ILE A 103 -6.47 -9.13 -14.74
N LYS A 104 -6.08 -8.67 -15.94
CA LYS A 104 -6.01 -9.50 -17.14
C LYS A 104 -4.56 -9.95 -17.31
N CYS A 105 -4.30 -11.24 -17.13
CA CYS A 105 -3.06 -11.84 -17.61
C CYS A 105 -3.18 -11.97 -19.13
N GLY A 106 -2.28 -11.33 -19.87
CA GLY A 106 -2.15 -11.48 -21.32
C GLY A 106 -1.50 -12.80 -21.68
#